data_AF-A0A5Q3RY29-F1
#
_entry.id   AF-A0A5Q3RY29-F1
#
_cell.length_a   1.000
_cell.length_b   1.000
_cell.length_c   1.000
_cell.angle_alpha   90.00
_cell.angle_beta   90.00
_cell.angle_gamma   90.00
#
_symmetry.space_group_name_H-M   'P 1'
#
loop_
_entity.id
_entity.type
_entity.pdbx_description
1 polymer ?
#
loop_
_entity_poly.entity_id
_entity_poly.type
_entity_poly.pdbx_seq_one_letter_code
_entity_poly.pdbx_strand_id
1 'polypeptide(L)'
;MDSAAIESISRHIQTLNQTSLTPFEGIMVHATEPPVEIDVISEYTTVTFILSGEQNMRLGDRSFIARGGDMLFIPFQLPISTRFLPHAHAQFTGVSLVLDEQWLADIAAQTSLRSNR
;
A
#
# COMPACT_ATOMS: atom_id res chain seq x y z
N MET A 1 -15.70 15.92 -17.71
CA MET A 1 -15.85 15.51 -16.31
C MET A 1 -16.89 16.42 -15.67
N ASP A 2 -17.81 15.85 -14.92
CA ASP A 2 -19.00 16.54 -14.41
C ASP A 2 -18.64 17.57 -13.33
N SER A 3 -19.11 18.81 -13.48
CA SER A 3 -18.77 19.94 -12.60
C SER A 3 -19.10 19.67 -11.13
N ALA A 4 -20.18 18.92 -10.89
CA ALA A 4 -20.62 18.52 -9.56
C ALA A 4 -19.64 17.55 -8.85
N ALA A 5 -18.97 16.68 -9.60
CA ALA A 5 -17.99 15.74 -9.04
C ALA A 5 -16.73 16.49 -8.56
N ILE A 6 -16.26 17.46 -9.35
CA ILE A 6 -15.11 18.29 -9.01
C ILE A 6 -15.40 19.15 -7.77
N GLU A 7 -16.60 19.72 -7.68
CA GLU A 7 -17.02 20.54 -6.55
C GLU A 7 -17.18 19.72 -5.26
N SER A 8 -17.69 18.49 -5.37
CA SER A 8 -17.79 17.54 -4.26
C SER A 8 -16.40 17.12 -3.74
N ILE A 9 -15.47 16.79 -4.63
CA ILE A 9 -14.09 16.45 -4.29
C ILE A 9 -13.40 17.64 -3.61
N SER A 10 -13.56 18.85 -4.17
CA SER A 10 -12.95 20.06 -3.62
C SER A 10 -13.45 20.37 -2.20
N ARG A 11 -14.75 20.23 -1.95
CA ARG A 11 -15.36 20.43 -0.61
C ARG A 11 -14.88 19.38 0.39
N HIS A 12 -14.74 18.13 -0.05
CA HIS A 12 -14.20 17.05 0.78
C HIS A 12 -12.72 17.31 1.14
N ILE A 13 -11.90 17.74 0.17
CA ILE A 13 -10.49 18.11 0.39
C ILE A 13 -10.37 19.29 1.36
N GLN A 14 -11.22 20.31 1.26
CA GLN A 14 -11.23 21.42 2.21
C GLN A 14 -11.57 20.98 3.65
N THR A 15 -12.40 19.96 3.80
CA THR A 15 -12.73 19.36 5.11
C THR A 15 -11.54 18.57 5.66
N LEU A 16 -10.83 17.83 4.80
CA LEU A 16 -9.62 17.06 5.16
C LEU A 16 -8.44 17.97 5.54
N ASN A 17 -8.28 19.12 4.87
CA ASN A 17 -7.18 20.06 5.17
C ASN A 17 -7.31 20.76 6.53
N GLN A 18 -8.47 20.70 7.19
CA GLN A 18 -8.64 21.21 8.56
C GLN A 18 -8.16 20.21 9.63
N THR A 19 -8.01 18.94 9.24
CA THR A 19 -7.37 17.89 10.04
C THR A 19 -5.95 17.67 9.53
N SER A 20 -4.99 18.43 10.06
CA SER A 20 -3.56 18.35 9.75
C SER A 20 -2.95 17.01 10.20
N LEU A 21 -3.34 15.92 9.57
CA LEU A 21 -2.62 14.66 9.58
C LEU A 21 -2.52 14.24 8.12
N THR A 22 -1.36 14.48 7.51
CA THR A 22 -1.06 13.89 6.20
C THR A 22 -0.88 12.39 6.43
N PRO A 23 -1.77 11.53 5.91
CA PRO A 23 -1.72 10.09 6.21
C PRO A 23 -0.53 9.37 5.56
N PHE A 24 0.28 10.11 4.79
CA PHE A 24 1.36 9.58 3.98
C PHE A 24 2.67 10.33 4.27
N GLU A 25 3.73 9.58 4.51
CA GLU A 25 5.09 10.10 4.68
C GLU A 25 5.86 10.14 3.36
N GLY A 26 5.45 9.33 2.38
CA GLY A 26 6.16 9.23 1.11
C GLY A 26 5.50 8.30 0.09
N ILE A 27 6.13 8.25 -1.09
CA ILE A 27 5.76 7.38 -2.21
C ILE A 27 7.01 6.63 -2.65
N MET A 28 6.91 5.30 -2.75
CA MET A 28 7.97 4.45 -3.29
C MET A 28 7.50 3.80 -4.59
N VAL A 29 8.39 3.71 -5.57
CA VAL A 29 8.14 3.04 -6.84
C VAL A 29 8.99 1.79 -6.90
N HIS A 30 8.36 0.66 -7.23
CA HIS A 30 9.00 -0.63 -7.37
C HIS A 30 8.93 -1.05 -8.83
N ALA A 31 10.08 -1.41 -9.41
CA ALA A 31 10.16 -2.01 -10.73
C ALA A 31 11.21 -3.12 -10.69
N THR A 32 10.81 -4.34 -11.03
CA THR A 32 11.69 -5.51 -11.02
C THR A 32 11.48 -6.34 -12.29
N GLU A 33 12.57 -6.89 -12.82
CA GLU A 33 12.55 -7.74 -14.00
C GLU A 33 13.05 -9.15 -13.63
N PRO A 34 12.54 -10.22 -14.25
CA PRO A 34 13.06 -11.57 -14.01
C PRO A 34 14.53 -11.70 -14.46
N PRO A 35 15.35 -12.53 -13.80
CA PRO A 35 15.07 -13.30 -12.60
C PRO A 35 15.55 -12.56 -11.34
N VAL A 36 14.64 -11.90 -10.62
CA VAL A 36 14.96 -11.29 -9.32
C VAL A 36 14.30 -12.08 -8.19
N GLU A 37 15.08 -12.34 -7.14
CA GLU A 37 14.61 -12.85 -5.85
C GLU A 37 14.88 -11.79 -4.79
N ILE A 38 13.84 -11.46 -4.03
CA ILE A 38 13.92 -10.49 -2.93
C ILE A 38 13.59 -11.24 -1.65
N ASP A 39 14.36 -10.98 -0.60
CA ASP A 39 14.08 -11.41 0.77
C ASP A 39 14.51 -10.28 1.71
N VAL A 40 13.54 -9.55 2.25
CA VAL A 40 13.74 -8.33 3.05
C VAL A 40 12.73 -8.26 4.18
N ILE A 41 12.96 -7.36 5.13
CA ILE A 41 11.98 -6.98 6.15
C ILE A 41 11.46 -5.59 5.80
N SER A 42 10.14 -5.38 5.89
CA SER A 42 9.53 -4.08 5.61
C SER A 42 10.04 -3.02 6.58
N GLU A 43 10.60 -1.93 6.04
CA GLU A 43 11.09 -0.79 6.82
C GLU A 43 9.99 0.22 7.15
N TYR A 44 8.82 0.10 6.50
CA TYR A 44 7.69 0.99 6.70
C TYR A 44 6.37 0.22 6.66
N THR A 45 5.31 0.82 7.22
CA THR A 45 3.94 0.40 6.93
C THR A 45 3.48 1.02 5.61
N THR A 46 3.05 0.20 4.65
CA THR A 46 2.68 0.67 3.31
C THR A 46 1.35 0.12 2.81
N VAL A 47 0.74 0.86 1.89
CA VAL A 47 -0.26 0.34 0.95
C VAL A 47 0.36 0.31 -0.44
N THR A 48 0.55 -0.89 -0.98
CA THR A 48 1.17 -1.12 -2.28
C THR A 48 0.13 -1.46 -3.33
N PHE A 49 0.09 -0.68 -4.41
CA PHE A 49 -0.70 -0.94 -5.61
C PHE A 49 0.16 -1.63 -6.65
N ILE A 50 -0.23 -2.83 -7.09
CA ILE A 50 0.46 -3.53 -8.17
C ILE A 50 -0.08 -3.00 -9.50
N LEU A 51 0.78 -2.34 -10.27
CA LEU A 51 0.40 -1.73 -11.54
C LEU A 51 0.44 -2.75 -12.69
N SER A 52 1.42 -3.64 -12.69
CA SER A 52 1.61 -4.63 -13.75
C SER A 52 2.46 -5.81 -13.30
N GLY A 53 2.41 -6.89 -14.09
CA GLY A 53 3.18 -8.11 -13.86
C GLY A 53 2.49 -9.09 -12.92
N GLU A 54 3.19 -10.19 -12.66
CA GLU A 54 2.73 -11.27 -11.78
C GLU A 54 3.94 -11.87 -11.05
N GLN A 55 3.82 -12.01 -9.72
CA GLN A 55 4.91 -12.51 -8.89
C GLN A 55 4.39 -13.38 -7.75
N ASN A 56 5.10 -14.47 -7.44
CA ASN A 56 4.89 -15.19 -6.19
C ASN A 56 5.46 -14.33 -5.06
N MET A 57 4.59 -13.92 -4.14
CA MET A 57 4.96 -13.15 -2.97
C MET A 57 4.66 -13.95 -1.71
N ARG A 58 5.53 -13.79 -0.72
CA ARG A 58 5.31 -14.24 0.65
C ARG A 58 5.38 -13.03 1.57
N LEU A 59 4.31 -12.80 2.30
CA LEU A 59 4.17 -11.75 3.31
C LEU A 59 3.99 -12.42 4.67
N GLY A 60 5.04 -12.43 5.49
CA GLY A 60 5.12 -13.25 6.71
C GLY A 60 4.95 -14.74 6.39
N ASP A 61 3.88 -15.35 6.90
CA ASP A 61 3.57 -16.77 6.68
C ASP A 61 2.63 -17.03 5.50
N ARG A 62 2.16 -15.97 4.83
CA ARG A 62 1.19 -16.11 3.73
C ARG A 62 1.90 -16.03 2.39
N SER A 63 1.73 -17.06 1.58
CA SER A 63 2.20 -17.09 0.19
C SER A 63 1.02 -16.97 -0.77
N PHE A 64 1.16 -16.11 -1.79
CA PHE A 64 0.14 -15.89 -2.80
C PHE A 64 0.77 -15.33 -4.09
N ILE A 65 -0.01 -15.28 -5.15
CA ILE A 65 0.36 -14.62 -6.39
C ILE A 65 -0.20 -13.19 -6.36
N ALA A 66 0.69 -12.20 -6.37
CA ALA A 66 0.33 -10.81 -6.58
C ALA A 66 0.36 -10.48 -8.07
N ARG A 67 -0.66 -9.78 -8.56
CA ARG A 67 -0.81 -9.41 -9.98
C ARG A 67 -1.28 -7.97 -10.15
N GLY A 68 -1.10 -7.43 -11.36
CA GLY A 68 -1.62 -6.11 -11.73
C GLY A 68 -3.10 -5.92 -11.34
N GLY A 69 -3.40 -4.84 -10.62
CA GLY A 69 -4.71 -4.54 -10.05
C GLY A 69 -4.85 -4.89 -8.55
N ASP A 70 -3.95 -5.70 -7.99
CA ASP A 70 -3.98 -6.02 -6.56
C ASP A 70 -3.53 -4.82 -5.71
N MET A 71 -4.08 -4.77 -4.50
CA MET A 71 -3.68 -3.82 -3.46
C MET A 71 -3.29 -4.59 -2.20
N LEU A 72 -2.09 -4.31 -1.68
CA LEU A 72 -1.51 -5.00 -0.53
C LEU A 72 -1.30 -4.01 0.61
N PHE A 73 -1.71 -4.38 1.81
CA PHE A 73 -1.33 -3.69 3.04
C PHE A 73 -0.15 -4.44 3.66
N ILE A 74 0.98 -3.78 3.83
CA ILE A 74 2.22 -4.37 4.32
C ILE A 74 2.63 -3.63 5.60
N PRO A 75 2.43 -4.24 6.78
CA PRO A 75 2.89 -3.69 8.05
C PRO A 75 4.41 -3.54 8.12
N PHE A 76 4.86 -2.58 8.92
CA PHE A 76 6.24 -2.47 9.37
C PHE A 76 6.75 -3.77 10.01
N GLN A 77 8.03 -4.06 9.75
CA GLN A 77 8.74 -5.26 10.17
C GLN A 77 8.15 -6.59 9.66
N LEU A 78 7.23 -6.56 8.69
CA LEU A 78 6.78 -7.81 8.07
C LEU A 78 7.88 -8.36 7.15
N PRO A 79 8.27 -9.65 7.27
CA PRO A 79 9.12 -10.30 6.29
C PRO A 79 8.44 -10.38 4.93
N ILE A 80 9.16 -10.02 3.87
CA ILE A 80 8.70 -10.02 2.48
C ILE A 80 9.69 -10.84 1.67
N SER A 81 9.19 -11.87 0.99
CA SER A 81 9.95 -12.58 -0.03
C SER A 81 9.20 -12.59 -1.35
N THR A 82 9.92 -12.41 -2.45
CA THR A 82 9.32 -12.44 -3.79
C THR A 82 10.16 -13.26 -4.76
N ARG A 83 9.47 -14.01 -5.62
CA ARG A 83 10.07 -14.72 -6.76
C ARG A 83 9.19 -14.59 -7.99
N PHE A 84 9.82 -14.37 -9.14
CA PHE A 84 9.12 -14.46 -10.41
C PHE A 84 8.60 -15.87 -10.68
N LEU A 85 7.42 -15.95 -11.30
CA LEU A 85 6.93 -17.21 -11.83
C LEU A 85 7.84 -17.66 -13.00
N PRO A 86 8.06 -18.96 -13.20
CA PRO A 86 8.94 -19.48 -14.26
C PRO A 86 8.57 -19.00 -15.68
N HIS A 87 7.32 -18.60 -15.88
CA HIS A 87 6.76 -18.13 -17.16
C HIS A 87 6.48 -16.62 -17.18
N ALA A 88 6.83 -15.89 -16.12
CA ALA A 88 6.65 -14.45 -16.09
C ALA A 88 7.71 -13.78 -16.97
N HIS A 89 7.25 -13.17 -18.07
CA HIS A 89 8.10 -12.39 -18.97
C HIS A 89 7.89 -10.87 -18.81
N ALA A 90 6.88 -10.47 -18.04
CA ALA A 90 6.53 -9.07 -17.83
C ALA A 90 7.21 -8.51 -16.57
N GLN A 91 7.67 -7.26 -16.67
CA GLN A 91 8.16 -6.48 -15.53
C GLN A 91 7.07 -6.37 -14.46
N PHE A 92 7.45 -6.62 -13.20
CA PHE A 92 6.58 -6.39 -12.05
C PHE A 92 6.78 -4.95 -11.57
N THR A 93 5.70 -4.18 -11.58
CA THR A 93 5.73 -2.76 -11.23
C THR A 93 4.66 -2.45 -10.19
N GLY A 94 5.02 -1.68 -9.18
CA GLY A 94 4.10 -1.26 -8.13
C GLY A 94 4.44 0.11 -7.55
N VAL A 95 3.47 0.72 -6.90
CA VAL A 95 3.64 1.98 -6.17
C VAL A 95 3.16 1.78 -4.74
N SER A 96 4.01 2.09 -3.78
CA SER A 96 3.69 2.04 -2.36
C SER A 96 3.48 3.45 -1.83
N LEU A 97 2.38 3.63 -1.11
CA LEU A 97 2.17 4.77 -0.24
C LEU A 97 2.70 4.41 1.15
N VAL A 98 3.69 5.16 1.63
CA VAL A 98 4.23 4.99 2.98
C VAL A 98 3.28 5.69 3.95
N LEU A 99 2.73 4.94 4.91
CA LEU A 99 1.75 5.45 5.86
C LEU A 99 2.45 5.99 7.10
N ASP A 100 1.93 7.11 7.63
CA ASP A 100 2.32 7.60 8.95
C ASP A 100 1.78 6.64 10.02
N GLU A 101 2.68 6.02 10.78
CA GLU A 101 2.32 5.03 11.80
C GLU A 101 1.67 5.66 13.03
N GLN A 102 2.02 6.91 13.36
CA GLN A 102 1.37 7.65 14.43
C GLN A 102 -0.08 7.95 14.04
N TRP A 103 -0.30 8.36 12.79
CA TRP A 103 -1.64 8.55 12.25
C TRP A 103 -2.48 7.26 12.27
N LEU A 104 -1.89 6.12 11.90
CA LEU A 104 -2.56 4.82 12.00
C LEU A 104 -2.91 4.45 13.44
N ALA A 105 -2.00 4.67 14.38
CA ALA A 105 -2.24 4.42 15.80
C ALA A 105 -3.39 5.28 16.34
N ASP A 106 -3.45 6.55 15.94
CA ASP A 106 -4.52 7.47 16.34
C ASP A 106 -5.89 7.02 15.83
N ILE A 107 -5.98 6.53 14.59
CA ILE A 107 -7.23 5.97 14.03
C ILE A 107 -7.67 4.72 14.79
N ALA A 108 -6.74 3.81 15.06
CA ALA A 108 -7.02 2.58 15.79
C ALA A 108 -7.54 2.89 17.21
N ALA A 109 -6.93 3.85 17.90
CA ALA A 109 -7.36 4.30 19.22
C ALA A 109 -8.77 4.91 19.21
N GLN A 110 -9.08 5.77 18.24
CA GLN A 110 -10.42 6.37 18.09
C GLN A 110 -11.50 5.32 17.81
N THR A 111 -11.18 4.30 17.03
CA THR A 111 -12.13 3.24 16.65
C THR A 111 -12.42 2.32 17.85
N SER A 112 -11.41 2.02 18.66
CA SER A 112 -11.53 1.19 19.87
C SER A 112 -12.38 1.85 20.97
N LEU A 113 -12.33 3.18 21.07
CA LEU A 113 -13.18 3.94 22.00
C LEU A 113 -14.65 3.97 21.58
N ARG A 114 -14.96 3.79 20.29
CA ARG A 114 -16.34 3.77 19.77
C ARG A 114 -17.04 2.42 19.96
N SER A 115 -16.30 1.31 20.05
CA SER A 115 -16.93 -0.02 20.25
C SER A 115 -17.31 -0.32 21.70
N ASN A 116 -16.88 0.52 22.65
CA ASN A 116 -17.15 0.36 24.09
C ASN A 116 -18.28 1.29 24.60
N ARG A 117 -19.05 1.88 23.69
CA ARG A 117 -20.29 2.62 23.96
C ARG A 117 -21.45 1.89 23.31
#